data_AF-A0A2T0TDD2-F1
#
_entry.id   AF-A0A2T0TDD2-F1
#
_cell.length_a   1.000
_cell.length_b   1.000
_cell.length_c   1.000
_cell.angle_alpha   90.00
_cell.angle_beta   90.00
_cell.angle_gamma   90.00
#
_symmetry.space_group_name_H-M   'P 1'
#
loop_
_entity.id
_entity.type
_entity.pdbx_description
1 polymer ?
#
loop_
_entity_poly.entity_id
_entity_poly.type
_entity_poly.pdbx_seq_one_letter_code
_entity_poly.pdbx_strand_id
1 'polypeptide(L)'
;MTPNADTGQRGPEVGVLGVDEVLARLLHERVVGYLEAVDRLAALEESRTTAFEARRLAAAWRAVLRLHDISARGGCPACGRGRRMCSVWRVACAYFVHRLPWERRRFRW
;
A
#
# COMPACT_ATOMS: atom_id res chain seq x y z
N MET A 1 -11.46 -29.41 -52.52
CA MET A 1 -12.21 -29.46 -51.25
C MET A 1 -11.50 -28.56 -50.24
N THR A 2 -12.13 -27.44 -49.91
CA THR A 2 -11.98 -26.65 -48.67
C THR A 2 -13.33 -26.73 -47.93
N PRO A 3 -13.54 -26.19 -46.70
CA PRO A 3 -12.64 -25.45 -45.77
C PRO A 3 -12.22 -26.38 -44.60
N ASN A 4 -11.83 -26.00 -43.37
CA ASN A 4 -11.69 -24.75 -42.57
C ASN A 4 -10.25 -24.67 -42.01
N ALA A 5 -9.69 -23.55 -41.50
CA ALA A 5 -10.21 -22.27 -40.99
C ALA A 5 -10.93 -22.33 -39.62
N ASP A 6 -10.22 -22.71 -38.55
CA ASP A 6 -10.61 -22.36 -37.18
C ASP A 6 -9.66 -21.30 -36.61
N THR A 7 -10.01 -20.04 -36.87
CA THR A 7 -9.32 -18.88 -36.31
C THR A 7 -9.73 -18.74 -34.85
N GLY A 8 -9.06 -19.49 -33.97
CA GLY A 8 -9.25 -19.43 -32.52
C GLY A 8 -9.00 -18.02 -31.97
N GLN A 9 -10.05 -17.20 -31.97
CA GLN A 9 -10.07 -15.85 -31.41
C GLN A 9 -9.82 -15.93 -29.91
N ARG A 10 -8.57 -15.70 -29.50
CA ARG A 10 -8.27 -15.26 -28.14
C ARG A 10 -8.83 -13.85 -27.98
N GLY A 11 -10.08 -13.79 -27.53
CA GLY A 11 -10.68 -12.55 -27.02
C GLY A 11 -9.80 -11.96 -25.91
N PRO A 12 -9.91 -10.64 -25.65
CA PRO A 12 -9.11 -10.02 -24.60
C PRO A 12 -9.45 -10.68 -23.27
N GLU A 13 -8.44 -11.24 -22.59
CA GLU A 13 -8.55 -11.61 -21.19
C GLU A 13 -8.68 -10.31 -20.38
N VAL A 14 -9.92 -9.81 -20.25
CA VAL A 14 -10.32 -8.83 -19.25
C VAL A 14 -10.39 -9.55 -17.91
N GLY A 15 -9.24 -10.08 -17.50
CA GLY A 15 -9.04 -10.82 -16.27
C GLY A 15 -9.24 -9.88 -15.10
N VAL A 16 -10.26 -10.20 -14.31
CA VAL A 16 -10.55 -9.64 -12.98
C VAL A 16 -9.25 -9.30 -12.27
N LEU A 17 -8.99 -8.01 -11.99
CA LEU A 17 -7.93 -7.60 -11.07
C LEU A 17 -8.14 -8.40 -9.78
N GLY A 18 -7.16 -9.19 -9.40
CA GLY A 18 -7.32 -10.15 -8.32
C GLY A 18 -7.77 -9.43 -7.04
N VAL A 19 -8.56 -10.10 -6.19
CA VAL A 19 -8.98 -9.50 -4.90
C VAL A 19 -7.77 -8.98 -4.11
N ASP A 20 -6.62 -9.67 -4.23
CA ASP A 20 -5.32 -9.25 -3.70
C ASP A 20 -4.80 -7.93 -4.28
N GLU A 21 -4.95 -7.69 -5.59
CA GLU A 21 -4.51 -6.45 -6.27
C GLU A 21 -5.40 -5.27 -5.90
N VAL A 22 -6.72 -5.50 -5.82
CA VAL A 22 -7.69 -4.49 -5.35
C VAL A 22 -7.43 -4.14 -3.89
N LEU A 23 -7.19 -5.14 -3.04
CA LEU A 23 -6.84 -4.94 -1.62
C LEU A 23 -5.49 -4.22 -1.47
N ALA A 24 -4.47 -4.57 -2.24
CA ALA A 24 -3.17 -3.90 -2.26
C ALA A 24 -3.31 -2.43 -2.66
N ARG A 25 -4.12 -2.13 -3.68
CA ARG A 25 -4.39 -0.75 -4.12
C ARG A 25 -5.12 0.06 -3.05
N LEU A 26 -6.22 -0.47 -2.49
CA LEU A 26 -6.98 0.19 -1.42
C LEU A 26 -6.11 0.45 -0.18
N LEU A 27 -5.24 -0.49 0.17
CA LEU A 27 -4.26 -0.32 1.25
C LEU A 27 -3.28 0.82 0.93
N HIS A 28 -2.71 0.83 -0.28
CA HIS A 28 -1.77 1.86 -0.71
C HIS A 28 -2.43 3.25 -0.65
N GLU A 29 -3.60 3.41 -1.28
CA GLU A 29 -4.41 4.64 -1.26
C GLU A 29 -4.66 5.11 0.19
N ARG A 30 -5.08 4.19 1.07
CA ARG A 30 -5.44 4.54 2.45
C ARG A 30 -4.25 4.91 3.33
N VAL A 31 -3.07 4.35 3.06
CA VAL A 31 -1.80 4.74 3.70
C VAL A 31 -1.31 6.09 3.16
N VAL A 32 -1.30 6.29 1.84
CA VAL A 32 -0.88 7.56 1.22
C VAL A 32 -1.76 8.71 1.69
N GLY A 33 -3.09 8.55 1.67
CA GLY A 33 -4.04 9.55 2.14
C GLY A 33 -3.91 9.90 3.64
N TYR A 34 -3.41 8.96 4.46
CA TYR A 34 -3.07 9.26 5.86
C TYR A 34 -1.82 10.15 5.95
N LEU A 35 -0.75 9.83 5.21
CA LEU A 35 0.48 10.62 5.22
C LEU A 35 0.26 12.03 4.64
N GLU A 36 -0.63 12.18 3.66
CA GLU A 36 -1.08 13.49 3.19
C GLU A 36 -1.93 14.25 4.22
N ALA A 37 -2.76 13.55 5.01
CA ALA A 37 -3.47 14.18 6.11
C ALA A 37 -2.50 14.71 7.18
N VAL A 38 -1.40 13.98 7.45
CA VAL A 38 -0.32 14.45 8.34
C VAL A 38 0.31 15.73 7.80
N ASP A 39 0.62 15.82 6.50
CA ASP A 39 1.18 17.05 5.92
C ASP A 39 0.19 18.24 5.99
N ARG A 40 -1.11 17.99 5.77
CA ARG A 40 -2.15 19.03 5.91
C ARG A 40 -2.28 19.50 7.36
N LEU A 41 -2.24 18.60 8.33
CA LEU A 41 -2.24 18.96 9.76
C LEU A 41 -0.97 19.74 10.14
N ALA A 42 0.20 19.31 9.65
CA ALA A 42 1.47 20.02 9.85
C ALA A 42 1.54 21.39 9.14
N ALA A 43 0.63 21.69 8.21
CA ALA A 43 0.49 23.03 7.64
C ALA A 43 -0.37 23.97 8.51
N LEU A 44 -1.18 23.42 9.41
CA LEU A 44 -2.04 24.16 10.37
C LEU A 44 -1.41 24.26 11.78
N GLU A 45 -0.37 23.47 12.04
CA GLU A 45 0.36 23.42 13.31
C GLU A 45 1.16 24.72 13.55
N GLU A 46 0.96 25.35 14.71
CA GLU A 46 1.62 26.59 15.12
C GLU A 46 3.11 26.37 15.48
N SER A 47 3.43 25.23 16.10
CA SER A 47 4.80 24.86 16.40
C SER A 47 5.56 24.47 15.13
N ARG A 48 6.39 25.41 14.62
CA ARG A 48 7.26 25.17 13.45
C ARG A 48 8.13 23.91 13.57
N THR A 49 8.59 23.57 14.77
CA THR A 49 9.38 22.35 15.03
C THR A 49 8.52 21.09 14.90
N THR A 50 7.33 21.07 15.51
CA THR A 50 6.37 19.95 15.40
C THR A 50 5.96 19.75 13.95
N ALA A 51 5.64 20.84 13.25
CA ALA A 51 5.28 20.85 11.84
C ALA A 51 6.42 20.33 10.93
N PHE A 52 7.67 20.69 11.23
CA PHE A 52 8.83 20.19 10.49
C PHE A 52 9.03 18.68 10.67
N GLU A 53 9.05 18.21 11.92
CA GLU A 53 9.29 16.78 12.20
C GLU A 53 8.11 15.90 11.74
N ALA A 54 6.86 16.36 11.82
CA ALA A 54 5.71 15.65 11.24
C ALA A 54 5.85 15.43 9.72
N ARG A 55 6.21 16.49 8.97
CA ARG A 55 6.47 16.40 7.51
C ARG A 55 7.68 15.52 7.20
N ARG A 56 8.75 15.61 8.01
CA ARG A 56 9.95 14.77 7.87
C ARG A 56 9.63 13.29 8.05
N LEU A 57 8.84 12.95 9.07
CA LEU A 57 8.39 11.57 9.31
C LEU A 57 7.47 11.08 8.19
N ALA A 58 6.54 11.90 7.70
CA ALA A 58 5.69 11.55 6.57
C ALA A 58 6.52 11.31 5.29
N ALA A 59 7.49 12.16 5.00
CA ALA A 59 8.43 11.99 3.87
C ALA A 59 9.29 10.72 3.99
N ALA A 60 9.80 10.43 5.20
CA ALA A 60 10.57 9.21 5.47
C ALA A 60 9.73 7.94 5.26
N TRP A 61 8.49 7.92 5.76
CA TRP A 61 7.58 6.79 5.53
C TRP A 61 7.25 6.60 4.05
N ARG A 62 7.00 7.67 3.29
CA ARG A 62 6.83 7.56 1.82
C ARG A 62 8.07 7.00 1.13
N ALA A 63 9.28 7.37 1.55
CA ALA A 63 10.51 6.83 0.98
C ALA A 63 10.64 5.33 1.25
N VAL A 64 10.40 4.90 2.49
CA VAL A 64 10.41 3.48 2.88
C VAL A 64 9.34 2.69 2.12
N LEU A 65 8.10 3.19 2.01
CA LEU A 65 7.02 2.51 1.30
C LEU A 65 7.31 2.34 -0.20
N ARG A 66 7.95 3.33 -0.85
CA ARG A 66 8.41 3.20 -2.25
C ARG A 66 9.50 2.14 -2.44
N LEU A 67 10.43 1.99 -1.49
CA LEU A 67 11.43 0.91 -1.53
C LEU A 67 10.80 -0.48 -1.35
N HIS A 68 9.68 -0.55 -0.64
CA HIS A 68 8.93 -1.76 -0.37
C HIS A 68 7.66 -1.90 -1.23
N ASP A 69 7.64 -1.30 -2.42
CA ASP A 69 6.41 -1.19 -3.22
C ASP A 69 5.70 -2.54 -3.44
N ILE A 70 4.38 -2.54 -3.35
CA ILE A 70 3.58 -3.76 -3.53
C ILE A 70 3.46 -4.00 -5.03
N SER A 71 4.39 -4.79 -5.57
CA SER A 71 4.28 -5.25 -6.95
C SER A 71 2.93 -5.94 -7.16
N ALA A 72 2.35 -5.82 -8.37
CA ALA A 72 1.05 -6.41 -8.72
C ALA A 72 0.93 -7.92 -8.39
N ARG A 73 2.05 -8.62 -8.23
CA ARG A 73 2.10 -10.04 -7.82
C ARG A 73 1.99 -10.25 -6.29
N GLY A 74 1.63 -9.24 -5.52
CA GLY A 74 1.42 -9.29 -4.06
C GLY A 74 2.72 -9.47 -3.25
N GLY A 75 3.88 -9.17 -3.85
CA GLY A 75 5.20 -9.38 -3.24
C GLY A 75 6.02 -8.09 -3.16
N CYS A 76 6.78 -7.93 -2.07
CA CYS A 76 7.69 -6.81 -1.85
C CYS A 76 9.07 -7.14 -2.44
N PRO A 77 9.56 -6.45 -3.49
CA PRO A 77 10.79 -6.80 -4.19
C PRO A 77 12.03 -6.74 -3.28
N ALA A 78 12.08 -5.76 -2.36
CA ALA A 78 13.16 -5.61 -1.38
C ALA A 78 13.22 -6.71 -0.30
N CYS A 79 12.21 -7.58 -0.19
CA CYS A 79 12.14 -8.65 0.82
C CYS A 79 12.26 -10.07 0.25
N GLY A 80 12.48 -10.21 -1.06
CA GLY A 80 12.58 -11.52 -1.73
C GLY A 80 11.23 -12.17 -2.07
N ARG A 81 11.28 -13.44 -2.51
CA ARG A 81 10.12 -14.14 -3.08
C ARG A 81 9.13 -14.61 -2.00
N GLY A 82 8.07 -13.83 -1.76
CA GLY A 82 6.92 -14.27 -0.97
C GLY A 82 5.63 -13.57 -1.40
N ARG A 83 4.53 -14.31 -1.51
CA ARG A 83 3.15 -13.81 -1.74
C ARG A 83 2.52 -13.21 -0.47
N ARG A 84 3.32 -12.62 0.42
CA ARG A 84 2.88 -12.14 1.74
C ARG A 84 3.33 -10.71 1.96
N MET A 85 2.45 -9.90 2.55
CA MET A 85 2.72 -8.52 2.92
C MET A 85 3.93 -8.43 3.87
N CYS A 86 4.93 -7.62 3.50
CA CYS A 86 6.16 -7.49 4.28
C CYS A 86 5.94 -6.76 5.62
N SER A 87 6.93 -6.82 6.51
CA SER A 87 6.88 -6.17 7.82
C SER A 87 6.56 -4.67 7.76
N VAL A 88 7.15 -3.96 6.80
CA VAL A 88 6.92 -2.51 6.57
C VAL A 88 5.44 -2.23 6.32
N TRP A 89 4.82 -2.93 5.37
CA TRP A 89 3.39 -2.75 5.07
C TRP A 89 2.49 -3.24 6.19
N ARG A 90 2.85 -4.30 6.94
CA ARG A 90 2.13 -4.68 8.17
C ARG A 90 2.13 -3.57 9.23
N VAL A 91 3.25 -2.87 9.43
CA VAL A 91 3.33 -1.72 10.34
C VAL A 91 2.49 -0.55 9.80
N ALA A 92 2.60 -0.24 8.50
CA ALA A 92 1.79 0.82 7.88
C ALA A 92 0.28 0.56 8.01
N CYS A 93 -0.18 -0.68 7.82
CA CYS A 93 -1.57 -1.08 8.09
C CYS A 93 -1.96 -0.78 9.54
N ALA A 94 -1.16 -1.29 10.49
CA ALA A 94 -1.45 -1.23 11.91
C ALA A 94 -1.47 0.22 12.47
N TYR A 95 -0.69 1.13 11.91
CA TYR A 95 -0.52 2.49 12.43
C TYR A 95 -1.26 3.59 11.63
N PHE A 96 -1.50 3.41 10.32
CA PHE A 96 -2.09 4.45 9.45
C PHE A 96 -3.51 4.12 8.94
N VAL A 97 -3.85 2.83 8.85
CA VAL A 97 -5.15 2.35 8.36
C VAL A 97 -6.06 2.00 9.54
N HIS A 98 -5.60 1.08 10.38
CA HIS A 98 -6.22 0.85 11.68
C HIS A 98 -5.93 2.07 12.55
N ARG A 99 -6.99 2.70 13.08
CA ARG A 99 -6.85 3.63 14.20
C ARG A 99 -6.29 2.81 15.36
N LEU A 100 -5.04 3.05 15.73
CA LEU A 100 -4.34 2.25 16.74
C LEU A 100 -5.18 2.12 18.01
N PRO A 101 -5.48 0.89 18.46
CA PRO A 101 -6.28 0.68 19.65
C PRO A 101 -5.40 0.84 20.90
N TRP A 102 -4.98 2.05 21.22
CA TRP A 102 -4.50 2.35 22.57
C TRP A 102 -5.60 2.09 23.63
N GLU A 103 -6.87 2.02 23.20
CA GLU A 103 -8.02 1.55 23.99
C GLU A 103 -8.13 0.00 24.14
N ARG A 104 -7.51 -0.83 23.27
CA ARG A 104 -7.65 -2.30 23.32
C ARG A 104 -6.31 -3.02 23.26
N ARG A 105 -5.70 -3.19 24.43
CA ARG A 105 -4.45 -3.94 24.64
C ARG A 105 -4.59 -5.40 24.17
N ARG A 106 -3.61 -5.87 23.39
CA ARG A 106 -2.66 -6.96 23.73
C ARG A 106 -1.91 -7.42 22.48
N PHE A 107 -0.67 -6.94 22.31
CA PHE A 107 0.26 -7.51 21.34
C PHE A 107 0.84 -8.82 21.88
N ARG A 108 0.91 -9.85 21.03
CA ARG A 108 1.80 -11.00 21.17
C ARG A 108 2.32 -11.29 19.75
N TRP A 109 3.64 -11.28 19.60
CA TRP A 109 4.34 -11.44 18.31
C TRP A 109 4.54 -12.91 17.97
#